data_AF-A0A0U3MDN8-F1
#
_entry.id   AF-A0A0U3MDN8-F1
#
_cell.length_a   1.000
_cell.length_b   1.000
_cell.length_c   1.000
_cell.angle_alpha   90.00
_cell.angle_beta   90.00
_cell.angle_gamma   90.00
#
_symmetry.space_group_name_H-M   'P 1'
#
loop_
_entity.id
_entity.type
_entity.pdbx_description
1 polymer ?
#
loop_
_entity_poly.entity_id
_entity_poly.type
_entity_poly.pdbx_seq_one_letter_code
_entity_poly.pdbx_strand_id
1 'polypeptide(L)'
;MSRLKKDSIIILLVTIVCFLFGLSFNFFFDWRNPWFIITFVPAFIGLYYSIVYKKRFRKVKVWKEQLNLSEEDLIRLSHASKYDIPKWEKGKVSLSWPKMCRLTDKLEEMIQQS
;
A
#
# COMPACT_ATOMS: atom_id res chain seq x y z
N MET A 1 8.07 -35.15 -33.49
CA MET A 1 7.42 -34.06 -32.72
C MET A 1 7.69 -32.75 -33.46
N SER A 2 6.69 -32.29 -34.21
CA SER A 2 6.80 -31.55 -35.47
C SER A 2 7.13 -30.05 -35.33
N ARG A 3 7.85 -29.50 -36.33
CA ARG A 3 8.21 -28.07 -36.46
C ARG A 3 7.01 -27.13 -36.27
N LEU A 4 5.82 -27.58 -36.69
CA LEU A 4 4.53 -26.91 -36.54
C LEU A 4 4.22 -26.45 -35.10
N LYS A 5 4.67 -27.19 -34.07
CA LYS A 5 4.43 -26.82 -32.66
C LYS A 5 5.33 -25.66 -32.21
N LYS A 6 6.52 -25.52 -32.79
CA LYS A 6 7.46 -24.40 -32.52
C LYS A 6 6.97 -23.11 -33.19
N ASP A 7 6.51 -23.21 -34.43
CA ASP A 7 6.02 -22.05 -35.19
C ASP A 7 4.76 -21.45 -34.56
N SER A 8 3.86 -22.28 -34.03
CA SER A 8 2.67 -21.82 -33.29
C SER A 8 2.99 -21.10 -31.98
N ILE A 9 4.07 -21.49 -31.29
CA ILE A 9 4.52 -20.82 -30.05
C ILE A 9 5.13 -19.46 -30.38
N ILE A 10 5.86 -19.35 -31.48
CA ILE A 10 6.44 -18.09 -31.94
C ILE A 10 5.33 -17.10 -32.30
N ILE A 11 4.29 -17.53 -33.01
CA ILE A 11 3.14 -16.67 -33.34
C ILE A 11 2.42 -16.21 -32.08
N LEU A 12 2.23 -17.10 -31.09
CA LEU A 12 1.63 -16.75 -29.80
C LEU A 12 2.48 -15.70 -29.05
N LEU A 13 3.80 -15.90 -29.02
CA LEU A 13 4.74 -14.96 -28.40
C LEU A 13 4.71 -13.59 -29.08
N VAL A 14 4.75 -13.55 -30.41
CA VAL A 14 4.64 -12.30 -31.19
C VAL A 14 3.30 -11.61 -30.92
N THR A 15 2.21 -12.38 -30.81
CA THR A 15 0.88 -11.83 -30.49
C THR A 15 0.85 -11.21 -29.09
N ILE A 16 1.41 -11.89 -28.08
CA ILE A 16 1.52 -11.35 -26.71
C ILE A 16 2.36 -10.07 -26.70
N VAL A 17 3.48 -10.07 -27.42
CA VAL A 17 4.36 -8.89 -27.51
C VAL A 17 3.61 -7.72 -28.17
N CYS A 18 2.97 -7.93 -29.32
CA CYS A 18 2.16 -6.92 -29.99
C CYS A 18 1.02 -6.40 -29.10
N PHE A 19 0.37 -7.28 -28.32
CA PHE A 19 -0.69 -6.90 -27.39
C PHE A 19 -0.15 -6.03 -26.25
N LEU A 20 1.00 -6.39 -25.66
CA LEU A 20 1.68 -5.59 -24.62
C LEU A 20 2.12 -4.22 -25.16
N PHE A 21 2.63 -4.15 -26.39
CA PHE A 21 2.97 -2.89 -27.05
C PHE A 21 1.72 -2.05 -27.29
N GLY A 22 0.61 -2.63 -27.76
CA GLY A 22 -0.66 -1.93 -27.95
C GLY A 22 -1.26 -1.39 -26.65
N LEU A 23 -1.15 -2.15 -25.55
CA LEU A 23 -1.52 -1.71 -24.21
C LEU A 23 -0.65 -0.54 -23.73
N SER A 24 0.65 -0.63 -23.96
CA SER A 24 1.61 0.43 -23.58
C SER A 24 1.41 1.70 -24.42
N PHE A 25 1.09 1.56 -25.71
CA PHE A 25 0.76 2.68 -26.59
C PHE A 25 -0.56 3.34 -26.21
N ASN A 26 -1.62 2.56 -25.93
CA ASN A 26 -2.88 3.11 -25.41
C ASN A 26 -2.65 3.84 -24.09
N PHE A 27 -1.87 3.27 -23.17
CA PHE A 27 -1.50 3.92 -21.91
C PHE A 27 -0.70 5.23 -22.13
N PHE A 28 0.19 5.27 -23.12
CA PHE A 28 0.96 6.47 -23.48
C PHE A 28 0.08 7.56 -24.10
N PHE A 29 -0.92 7.20 -24.91
CA PHE A 29 -1.91 8.14 -25.44
C PHE A 29 -2.89 8.60 -24.38
N ASP A 30 -3.32 7.71 -23.49
CA ASP A 30 -4.13 8.06 -22.32
C ASP A 30 -3.36 8.97 -21.36
N TRP A 31 -2.04 8.84 -21.21
CA TRP A 31 -1.26 9.77 -20.37
C TRP A 31 -1.30 11.23 -20.88
N ARG A 32 -1.53 11.43 -22.19
CA ARG A 32 -1.76 12.78 -22.77
C ARG A 32 -3.20 13.24 -22.61
N ASN A 33 -4.12 12.36 -22.24
CA ASN A 33 -5.48 12.70 -21.94
C ASN A 33 -5.51 13.38 -20.55
N PRO A 34 -5.92 14.65 -20.43
CA PRO A 34 -5.97 15.35 -19.15
C PRO A 34 -6.87 14.64 -18.12
N TRP A 35 -7.87 13.86 -18.58
CA TRP A 35 -8.73 13.04 -17.72
C TRP A 35 -7.99 11.87 -17.06
N PHE A 36 -6.93 11.36 -17.68
CA PHE A 36 -6.08 10.32 -17.11
C PHE A 36 -5.30 10.84 -15.92
N ILE A 37 -4.73 12.05 -16.00
CA ILE A 37 -4.02 12.66 -14.86
C ILE A 37 -4.98 12.85 -13.68
N ILE A 38 -6.22 13.29 -13.95
CA ILE A 38 -7.24 13.53 -12.92
C ILE A 38 -7.71 12.23 -12.24
N THR A 39 -7.67 11.09 -12.91
CA THR A 39 -8.18 9.81 -12.37
C THR A 39 -7.06 8.90 -11.87
N PHE A 40 -6.00 8.75 -12.65
CA PHE A 40 -4.89 7.85 -12.37
C PHE A 40 -3.98 8.38 -11.26
N VAL A 41 -3.67 9.69 -11.24
CA VAL A 41 -2.78 10.25 -10.21
C VAL A 41 -3.41 10.15 -8.82
N PRO A 42 -4.68 10.53 -8.58
CA PRO A 42 -5.30 10.33 -7.27
C PRO A 42 -5.45 8.86 -6.89
N ALA A 43 -5.75 7.99 -7.85
CA ALA A 43 -5.84 6.55 -7.61
C ALA A 43 -4.48 5.97 -7.18
N PHE A 44 -3.40 6.32 -7.88
CA PHE A 44 -2.06 5.86 -7.57
C PHE A 44 -1.56 6.44 -6.24
N ILE A 45 -1.82 7.71 -5.96
CA ILE A 45 -1.54 8.35 -4.68
C ILE A 45 -2.31 7.65 -3.56
N GLY A 46 -3.62 7.40 -3.74
CA GLY A 46 -4.44 6.69 -2.75
C GLY A 46 -3.95 5.27 -2.48
N LEU A 47 -3.55 4.55 -3.53
CA LEU A 47 -2.99 3.21 -3.42
C LEU A 47 -1.64 3.24 -2.70
N TYR A 48 -0.77 4.19 -3.02
CA TYR A 48 0.48 4.41 -2.30
C TYR A 48 0.22 4.69 -0.81
N TYR A 49 -0.66 5.64 -0.48
CA TYR A 49 -1.02 5.94 0.90
C TYR A 49 -1.54 4.71 1.64
N SER A 50 -2.40 3.90 1.01
CA SER A 50 -2.94 2.67 1.59
C SER A 50 -1.83 1.64 1.87
N ILE A 51 -0.88 1.45 0.95
CA ILE A 51 0.27 0.56 1.15
C ILE A 51 1.13 1.05 2.31
N VAL A 52 1.49 2.34 2.34
CA VAL A 52 2.34 2.88 3.41
C VAL A 52 1.62 2.81 4.76
N TYR A 53 0.31 3.06 4.79
CA TYR A 53 -0.52 2.89 6.00
C TYR A 53 -0.44 1.47 6.54
N LYS A 54 -0.63 0.47 5.67
CA LYS A 54 -0.59 -0.94 6.05
C LYS A 54 0.79 -1.35 6.56
N LYS A 55 1.87 -0.81 5.97
CA LYS A 55 3.24 -1.02 6.47
C LYS A 55 3.43 -0.43 7.86
N ARG A 56 3.04 0.83 8.08
CA ARG A 56 3.12 1.48 9.40
C ARG A 56 2.30 0.74 10.44
N PHE A 57 1.11 0.24 10.08
CA PHE A 57 0.27 -0.55 10.97
C PHE A 57 0.96 -1.81 11.49
N ARG A 58 1.60 -2.56 10.59
CA ARG A 58 2.40 -3.72 11.01
C ARG A 58 3.56 -3.31 11.91
N LYS A 59 4.26 -2.20 11.58
CA LYS A 59 5.39 -1.69 12.37
C LYS A 59 4.95 -1.39 13.81
N VAL A 60 3.84 -0.66 13.97
CA VAL A 60 3.27 -0.36 15.30
C VAL A 60 2.88 -1.63 16.06
N LYS A 61 2.27 -2.62 15.39
CA LYS A 61 1.92 -3.89 16.06
C LYS A 61 3.15 -4.60 16.62
N VAL A 62 4.22 -4.70 15.82
CA VAL A 62 5.49 -5.32 16.25
C VAL A 62 6.10 -4.55 17.42
N TRP A 63 6.10 -3.22 17.35
CA TRP A 63 6.66 -2.37 18.38
C TRP A 63 5.88 -2.40 19.69
N LYS A 64 4.55 -2.48 19.61
CA LYS A 64 3.69 -2.72 20.78
C LYS A 64 4.11 -4.00 21.51
N GLU A 65 4.30 -5.08 20.76
CA GLU A 65 4.72 -6.37 21.32
C GLU A 65 6.14 -6.31 21.89
N GLN A 66 7.10 -5.66 21.20
CA GLN A 66 8.48 -5.52 21.65
C GLN A 66 8.61 -4.69 22.94
N LEU A 67 7.90 -3.57 23.02
CA LEU A 67 7.91 -2.69 24.19
C LEU A 67 6.93 -3.14 25.29
N ASN A 68 6.22 -4.25 25.09
CA ASN A 68 5.17 -4.77 25.98
C ASN A 68 4.14 -3.69 26.39
N LEU A 69 3.74 -2.86 25.42
CA LEU A 69 2.84 -1.73 25.66
C LEU A 69 1.38 -2.18 25.78
N SER A 70 0.68 -1.61 26.76
CA SER A 70 -0.76 -1.83 26.91
C SER A 70 -1.56 -1.08 25.83
N GLU A 71 -2.83 -1.44 25.66
CA GLU A 71 -3.74 -0.65 24.82
C GLU A 71 -3.88 0.80 25.34
N GLU A 72 -3.79 1.01 26.65
CA GLU A 72 -3.88 2.34 27.27
C GLU A 72 -2.68 3.23 26.90
N ASP A 73 -1.49 2.63 26.81
CA ASP A 73 -0.29 3.34 26.33
C ASP A 73 -0.43 3.74 24.86
N LEU A 74 -0.98 2.86 24.02
CA LEU A 74 -1.27 3.19 22.63
C LEU A 74 -2.31 4.32 22.51
N ILE A 75 -3.36 4.32 23.32
CA ILE A 75 -4.35 5.41 23.38
C ILE A 75 -3.65 6.72 23.74
N ARG A 76 -2.83 6.71 24.79
CA ARG A 76 -2.09 7.87 25.27
C ARG A 76 -1.11 8.42 24.23
N LEU A 77 -0.37 7.54 23.56
CA LEU A 77 0.64 7.92 22.57
C LEU A 77 0.00 8.47 21.28
N SER A 78 -1.08 7.84 20.81
CA SER A 78 -1.76 8.17 19.56
C SER A 78 -2.79 9.30 19.67
N HIS A 79 -3.19 9.68 20.89
CA HIS A 79 -4.32 10.59 21.14
C HIS A 79 -5.60 10.10 20.40
N ALA A 80 -5.76 8.78 20.31
CA ALA A 80 -6.94 8.12 19.76
C ALA A 80 -8.04 8.05 20.80
N SER A 81 -9.29 7.86 20.37
CA SER A 81 -10.34 7.52 21.33
C SER A 81 -10.13 6.09 21.84
N LYS A 82 -10.52 5.83 23.09
CA LYS A 82 -10.54 4.47 23.67
C LYS A 82 -11.38 3.49 22.83
N TYR A 83 -12.34 4.01 22.06
CA TYR A 83 -13.18 3.21 21.17
C TYR A 83 -12.55 2.93 19.79
N ASP A 84 -11.49 3.66 19.43
CA ASP A 84 -10.85 3.54 18.12
C ASP A 84 -9.80 2.43 18.11
N ILE A 85 -9.05 2.24 19.20
CA ILE A 85 -7.97 1.24 19.30
C ILE A 85 -8.48 -0.20 19.13
N PRO A 86 -9.55 -0.67 19.80
CA PRO A 86 -10.03 -2.04 19.62
C PRO A 86 -10.57 -2.30 18.21
N LYS A 87 -11.13 -1.26 17.57
CA LYS A 87 -11.60 -1.34 16.18
C LYS A 87 -10.42 -1.33 15.20
N TRP A 88 -9.38 -0.57 15.52
CA TRP A 88 -8.16 -0.47 14.73
C TRP A 88 -7.33 -1.76 14.77
N GLU A 89 -7.19 -2.40 15.93
CA GLU A 89 -6.55 -3.72 16.03
C GLU A 89 -7.29 -4.80 15.24
N LYS A 90 -8.63 -4.71 15.20
CA LYS A 90 -9.49 -5.60 14.40
C LYS A 90 -9.53 -5.22 12.92
N GLY A 91 -8.78 -4.20 12.49
CA GLY A 91 -8.78 -3.70 11.12
C GLY A 91 -10.12 -3.10 10.67
N LYS A 92 -11.04 -2.83 11.60
CA LYS A 92 -12.40 -2.32 11.34
C LYS A 92 -12.42 -0.80 11.18
N VAL A 93 -11.47 -0.09 11.77
CA VAL A 93 -11.35 1.38 11.68
C VAL A 93 -9.89 1.75 11.47
N SER A 94 -9.61 2.63 10.51
CA SER A 94 -8.29 3.23 10.35
C SER A 94 -8.17 4.47 11.25
N LEU A 95 -7.12 4.53 12.06
CA LEU A 95 -6.60 5.79 12.59
C LEU A 95 -6.31 6.76 11.44
N SER A 96 -6.57 8.05 11.65
CA SER A 96 -6.25 9.06 10.65
C SER A 96 -4.73 9.09 10.38
N TRP A 97 -4.34 9.40 9.13
CA TRP A 97 -2.93 9.43 8.71
C TRP A 97 -2.02 10.23 9.67
N PRO A 98 -2.38 11.44 10.12
CA PRO A 98 -1.53 12.21 11.03
C PRO A 98 -1.33 11.54 12.39
N LYS A 99 -2.38 10.91 12.94
CA LYS A 99 -2.29 10.17 14.20
C LYS A 99 -1.42 8.93 14.05
N MET A 100 -1.55 8.24 12.93
CA MET A 100 -0.74 7.07 12.61
C MET A 100 0.75 7.39 12.49
N CYS A 101 1.10 8.48 11.79
CA CYS A 101 2.48 8.95 11.69
C CYS A 101 3.04 9.29 13.08
N ARG A 102 2.35 10.14 13.86
CA ARG A 102 2.79 10.50 15.21
C ARG A 102 2.99 9.30 16.13
N LEU A 103 2.08 8.31 16.07
CA LEU A 103 2.21 7.09 16.86
C LEU A 103 3.43 6.28 16.42
N THR A 104 3.66 6.15 15.11
CA THR A 104 4.84 5.46 14.58
C THR A 104 6.11 6.18 15.03
N ASP A 105 6.19 7.50 14.87
CA ASP A 105 7.40 8.26 15.16
C ASP A 105 7.75 8.21 16.66
N LYS A 106 6.76 8.33 17.56
CA LYS A 106 6.98 8.17 19.00
C LYS A 106 7.48 6.76 19.38
N LEU A 107 6.90 5.72 18.79
CA LEU A 107 7.34 4.34 19.06
C LEU A 107 8.74 4.08 18.51
N GLU A 108 9.11 4.71 17.40
CA GLU A 108 10.47 4.66 16.87
C GLU A 108 11.48 5.27 17.84
N GLU A 109 11.18 6.45 18.38
CA GLU A 109 12.01 7.11 19.39
C GLU A 109 12.20 6.24 20.65
N MET A 110 11.11 5.63 21.14
CA MET A 110 11.17 4.77 22.33
C MET A 110 12.03 3.51 22.09
N ILE A 111 11.99 2.95 20.87
CA ILE A 111 12.82 1.78 20.51
C ILE A 111 14.28 2.16 20.32
N GLN A 112 14.57 3.35 19.77
CA GLN A 112 15.95 3.81 19.66
C GLN A 112 16.60 4.16 21.00
N GLN A 113 15.79 4.40 22.03
CA GLN A 113 16.24 4.68 23.40
C GLN A 113 16.24 3.45 24.32
N SER A 114 15.71 2.31 23.85
CA SER A 114 15.66 1.03 24.56
C SER A 114 16.86 0.16 24.22
#